data_AF-A0A5P2HC17-F1
#
_entry.id   AF-A0A5P2HC17-F1
#
_cell.length_a   1.000
_cell.length_b   1.000
_cell.length_c   1.000
_cell.angle_alpha   90.00
_cell.angle_beta   90.00
_cell.angle_gamma   90.00
#
_symmetry.space_group_name_H-M   'P 1'
#
loop_
_entity.id
_entity.type
_entity.pdbx_description
1 polymer ?
#
loop_
_entity_poly.entity_id
_entity_poly.type
_entity_poly.pdbx_seq_one_letter_code
_entity_poly.pdbx_strand_id
1 'polypeptide(L)'
;MSTSTSPNTSARPRRPRSPGDWLRRSHGPVNGVVTLHRRQLYILPTRGGMAFAVLLLAMLMTSLNYNISLGFALTFLLIGIVMACMWTAYRNLLDLEVGAGAVSPAFVGDAAVFALQVDNRDDTARIGVEARANAARTPRAKLPRGKLSPSAAPSAISTASTVPTEAASLTLDAQASGALALRLPATRRGRLSLPRVTLESRFPFGLFRVWSYADLPLATLVYPAPEAGAPPLPLLARADDAEDGTLSVASDDGIDQLRRYRTGDPLHRIAWKHSARTGRWMSRTGQTPRDPACWLDWHALPDGLDTEARLSRLCAWVLAAGDDLDVGLRLPAVEIPPGHGAAHRRACLEALALWPERPAS
;
A
#
# COMPACT_ATOMS: atom_id res chain seq x y z
N MET A 1 27.58 48.01 14.43
CA MET A 1 26.94 47.99 13.10
C MET A 1 27.11 46.59 12.54
N SER A 2 26.10 45.75 12.71
CA SER A 2 26.13 44.33 12.36
C SER A 2 25.39 44.14 11.04
N THR A 3 26.07 43.70 9.99
CA THR A 3 25.44 43.34 8.71
C THR A 3 25.38 41.82 8.57
N SER A 4 24.19 41.27 8.78
CA SER A 4 23.82 39.88 8.49
C SER A 4 23.78 39.66 6.98
N THR A 5 24.54 38.69 6.46
CA THR A 5 24.43 38.24 5.06
C THR A 5 23.74 36.88 5.05
N SER A 6 22.50 36.83 4.57
CA SER A 6 21.78 35.60 4.23
C SER A 6 22.26 35.03 2.88
N PRO A 7 22.45 33.71 2.72
CA PRO A 7 22.56 33.12 1.39
C PRO A 7 21.18 32.70 0.87
N ASN A 8 20.69 33.42 -0.14
CA ASN A 8 19.49 33.11 -0.88
C ASN A 8 19.78 32.02 -1.93
N THR A 9 19.45 30.76 -1.62
CA THR A 9 19.62 29.62 -2.53
C THR A 9 18.48 29.58 -3.55
N SER A 10 18.62 30.33 -4.64
CA SER A 10 17.75 30.18 -5.81
C SER A 10 18.11 28.89 -6.56
N ALA A 11 17.36 27.81 -6.27
CA ALA A 11 17.48 26.54 -6.98
C ALA A 11 17.11 26.72 -8.46
N ARG A 12 18.11 26.76 -9.34
CA ARG A 12 17.91 26.75 -10.80
C ARG A 12 17.16 25.48 -11.23
N PRO A 13 16.15 25.58 -12.12
CA PRO A 13 15.46 24.40 -12.65
C PRO A 13 16.43 23.54 -13.47
N ARG A 14 16.55 22.25 -13.09
CA ARG A 14 17.39 21.25 -13.76
C ARG A 14 16.94 21.07 -15.22
N ARG A 15 17.87 21.17 -16.17
CA ARG A 15 17.61 20.91 -17.60
C ARG A 15 17.16 19.45 -17.82
N PRO A 16 16.14 19.20 -18.67
CA PRO A 16 15.66 17.87 -19.00
C PRO A 16 16.76 17.04 -19.69
N ARG A 17 16.86 15.75 -19.35
CA ARG A 17 17.95 14.85 -19.76
C ARG A 17 17.56 13.87 -20.86
N SER A 18 16.30 13.83 -21.30
CA SER A 18 15.86 13.03 -22.45
C SER A 18 14.77 13.71 -23.28
N PRO A 19 14.68 13.46 -24.60
CA PRO A 19 13.59 13.97 -25.47
C PRO A 19 12.19 13.58 -24.98
N GLY A 20 12.08 12.46 -24.24
CA GLY A 20 10.84 12.00 -23.62
C GLY A 20 10.43 12.78 -22.36
N ASP A 21 11.31 13.59 -21.75
CA ASP A 21 10.99 14.40 -20.57
C ASP A 21 10.01 15.54 -20.88
N TRP A 22 9.90 15.95 -22.15
CA TRP A 22 8.93 16.97 -22.56
C TRP A 22 7.49 16.42 -22.56
N LEU A 23 7.31 15.13 -22.88
CA LEU A 23 6.04 14.40 -22.74
C LEU A 23 5.67 14.11 -21.26
N ARG A 24 6.59 14.37 -20.31
CA ARG A 24 6.43 14.10 -18.87
C ARG A 24 5.89 15.30 -18.07
N ARG A 25 5.32 16.33 -18.71
CA ARG A 25 4.61 17.40 -18.01
C ARG A 25 3.20 16.94 -17.64
N SER A 26 3.11 16.00 -16.69
CA SER A 26 1.86 15.83 -15.95
C SER A 26 1.66 17.09 -15.12
N HIS A 27 0.48 17.70 -15.21
CA HIS A 27 0.10 18.70 -14.24
C HIS A 27 -0.15 17.92 -12.94
N GLY A 28 0.62 18.24 -11.90
CA GLY A 28 0.40 17.64 -10.59
C GLY A 28 -1.05 17.84 -10.15
N PRO A 29 -1.57 17.00 -9.23
CA PRO A 29 -2.96 17.04 -8.83
C PRO A 29 -3.30 18.43 -8.27
N VAL A 30 -4.41 19.00 -8.75
CA VAL A 30 -4.97 20.22 -8.20
C VAL A 30 -6.00 19.76 -7.17
N ASN A 31 -5.81 20.12 -5.89
CA ASN A 31 -6.66 19.67 -4.78
C ASN A 31 -6.76 18.14 -4.62
N GLY A 32 -5.71 17.39 -4.99
CA GLY A 32 -5.70 15.91 -4.88
C GLY A 32 -6.43 15.18 -6.01
N VAL A 33 -6.94 15.91 -7.00
CA VAL A 33 -7.62 15.37 -8.19
C VAL A 33 -6.83 15.74 -9.45
N VAL A 34 -6.69 14.79 -10.37
CA VAL A 34 -6.09 14.95 -11.68
C VAL A 34 -7.20 14.87 -12.72
N THR A 35 -7.46 15.96 -13.42
CA THR A 35 -8.45 15.99 -14.51
C THR A 35 -7.76 15.81 -15.86
N LEU A 36 -8.19 14.81 -16.62
CA LEU A 36 -7.58 14.44 -17.90
C LEU A 36 -7.98 15.42 -19.00
N HIS A 37 -7.25 16.53 -19.10
CA HIS A 37 -7.48 17.55 -20.12
C HIS A 37 -6.96 17.12 -21.51
N ARG A 38 -7.58 17.68 -22.57
CA ARG A 38 -7.24 17.45 -23.99
C ARG A 38 -5.75 17.42 -24.33
N ARG A 39 -4.94 18.26 -23.68
CA ARG A 39 -3.50 18.40 -23.94
C ARG A 39 -2.65 17.27 -23.37
N GLN A 40 -3.25 16.37 -22.58
CA GLN A 40 -2.59 15.26 -21.90
C GLN A 40 -2.96 13.90 -22.51
N LEU A 41 -3.94 13.87 -23.43
CA LEU A 41 -4.35 12.65 -24.11
C LEU A 41 -3.48 12.41 -25.35
N TYR A 42 -2.95 11.21 -25.44
CA TYR A 42 -2.17 10.74 -26.59
C TYR A 42 -2.89 9.58 -27.26
N ILE A 43 -3.07 9.67 -28.58
CA ILE A 43 -3.72 8.64 -29.40
C ILE A 43 -2.65 7.96 -30.26
N LEU A 44 -2.48 6.65 -30.12
CA LEU A 44 -1.57 5.87 -30.96
C LEU A 44 -2.33 4.70 -31.60
N PRO A 45 -2.10 4.40 -32.90
CA PRO A 45 -2.64 3.20 -33.51
C PRO A 45 -2.01 1.96 -32.88
N THR A 46 -2.83 0.93 -32.62
CA THR A 46 -2.34 -0.36 -32.11
C THR A 46 -1.77 -1.19 -33.26
N ARG A 47 -1.18 -2.35 -32.94
CA ARG A 47 -0.73 -3.31 -33.98
C ARG A 47 -1.88 -3.74 -34.90
N GLY A 48 -3.07 -3.95 -34.33
CA GLY A 48 -4.28 -4.24 -35.09
C GLY A 48 -4.73 -3.06 -35.94
N GLY A 49 -4.71 -1.84 -35.38
CA GLY A 49 -5.00 -0.61 -36.13
C GLY A 49 -4.06 -0.40 -37.32
N MET A 50 -2.76 -0.65 -37.14
CA MET A 50 -1.77 -0.56 -38.22
C MET A 50 -1.99 -1.62 -39.31
N ALA A 51 -2.28 -2.87 -38.93
CA ALA A 51 -2.60 -3.93 -39.89
C ALA A 51 -3.86 -3.58 -40.70
N PHE A 52 -4.89 -3.05 -40.04
CA PHE A 52 -6.11 -2.58 -40.70
C PHE A 52 -5.84 -1.40 -41.65
N ALA A 53 -5.00 -0.44 -41.26
CA ALA A 53 -4.61 0.67 -42.12
C ALA A 53 -3.87 0.20 -43.37
N VAL A 54 -2.97 -0.78 -43.25
CA VAL A 54 -2.28 -1.40 -44.40
C VAL A 54 -3.28 -2.09 -45.32
N LEU A 55 -4.25 -2.82 -44.77
CA LEU A 55 -5.30 -3.48 -45.56
C LEU A 55 -6.17 -2.45 -46.31
N LEU A 56 -6.58 -1.37 -45.63
CA LEU A 56 -7.32 -0.28 -46.27
C LEU A 56 -6.54 0.36 -47.41
N LEU A 57 -5.23 0.58 -47.22
CA LEU A 57 -4.37 1.14 -48.27
C LEU A 57 -4.25 0.19 -49.47
N ALA A 58 -4.08 -1.11 -49.23
CA ALA A 58 -4.03 -2.12 -50.29
C ALA A 58 -5.36 -2.20 -51.05
N MET A 59 -6.47 -2.16 -50.34
CA MET A 59 -7.82 -2.15 -50.93
C MET A 59 -8.07 -0.88 -51.75
N LEU A 60 -7.62 0.28 -51.28
CA LEU A 60 -7.69 1.54 -52.01
C LEU A 60 -6.85 1.49 -53.27
N MET A 61 -5.59 1.02 -53.18
CA MET A 61 -4.70 0.88 -54.34
C MET A 61 -5.28 -0.09 -55.39
N THR A 62 -5.90 -1.18 -54.93
CA THR A 62 -6.59 -2.14 -55.82
C THR A 62 -7.77 -1.46 -56.52
N SER A 63 -8.59 -0.71 -55.77
CA SER A 63 -9.75 0.00 -56.34
C SER A 63 -9.33 1.08 -57.33
N LEU A 64 -8.23 1.79 -57.06
CA LEU A 64 -7.60 2.75 -57.97
C LEU A 64 -7.11 2.08 -59.25
N ASN A 65 -6.44 0.94 -59.13
CA ASN A 65 -5.88 0.23 -60.28
C ASN A 65 -6.95 -0.34 -61.21
N TYR A 66 -8.03 -0.87 -60.65
CA TYR A 66 -9.10 -1.53 -61.41
C TYR A 66 -10.34 -0.66 -61.65
N ASN A 67 -10.33 0.60 -61.18
CA ASN A 67 -11.46 1.54 -61.27
C ASN A 67 -12.80 0.94 -60.77
N ILE A 68 -12.76 0.17 -59.68
CA ILE A 68 -13.95 -0.51 -59.13
C ILE A 68 -14.67 0.43 -58.15
N SER A 69 -15.80 1.00 -58.59
CA SER A 69 -16.62 1.94 -57.78
C SER A 69 -17.05 1.40 -56.42
N LEU A 70 -17.40 0.10 -56.33
CA LEU A 70 -17.79 -0.53 -55.07
C LEU A 70 -16.64 -0.60 -54.07
N GLY A 71 -15.40 -0.79 -54.56
CA GLY A 71 -14.20 -0.81 -53.74
C GLY A 71 -13.93 0.55 -53.10
N PHE A 72 -14.10 1.65 -53.85
CA PHE A 72 -14.05 2.99 -53.28
C PHE A 72 -15.11 3.22 -52.20
N ALA A 73 -16.36 2.84 -52.47
CA ALA A 73 -17.44 3.01 -51.49
C ALA A 73 -17.14 2.31 -50.15
N LEU A 74 -16.67 1.05 -50.20
CA LEU A 74 -16.35 0.30 -48.99
C LEU A 74 -15.09 0.84 -48.29
N THR A 75 -14.04 1.24 -49.01
CA THR A 75 -12.85 1.85 -48.37
C THR A 75 -13.19 3.14 -47.63
N PHE A 76 -13.97 4.04 -48.25
CA PHE A 76 -14.35 5.30 -47.61
C PHE A 76 -15.30 5.09 -46.43
N LEU A 77 -16.22 4.12 -46.52
CA LEU A 77 -17.07 3.74 -45.39
C LEU A 77 -16.21 3.27 -44.20
N LEU A 78 -15.25 2.37 -44.43
CA LEU A 78 -14.39 1.85 -43.38
C LEU A 78 -13.47 2.93 -42.80
N ILE A 79 -12.97 3.86 -43.61
CA ILE A 79 -12.22 5.04 -43.12
C ILE A 79 -13.10 5.89 -42.20
N GLY A 80 -14.35 6.14 -42.58
CA GLY A 80 -15.32 6.87 -41.74
C GLY A 80 -15.55 6.18 -40.39
N ILE A 81 -15.71 4.85 -40.39
CA ILE A 81 -15.83 4.05 -39.18
C ILE A 81 -14.56 4.17 -38.32
N VAL A 82 -13.36 4.05 -38.91
CA VAL A 82 -12.09 4.20 -38.19
C VAL A 82 -11.98 5.57 -37.53
N MET A 83 -12.34 6.64 -38.24
CA MET A 83 -12.30 8.01 -37.70
C MET A 83 -13.30 8.19 -36.55
N ALA A 84 -14.51 7.63 -36.67
CA ALA A 84 -15.49 7.59 -35.58
C ALA A 84 -14.96 6.81 -34.36
N CYS A 85 -14.28 5.68 -34.58
CA CYS A 85 -13.66 4.90 -33.51
C CYS A 85 -12.56 5.67 -32.79
N MET A 86 -11.73 6.39 -33.53
CA MET A 86 -10.70 7.26 -32.97
C MET A 86 -11.33 8.36 -32.08
N TRP A 87 -12.42 8.97 -32.55
CA TRP A 87 -13.14 9.99 -31.81
C TRP A 87 -13.78 9.44 -30.52
N THR A 88 -14.42 8.28 -30.59
CA THR A 88 -15.00 7.62 -29.42
C THR A 88 -13.93 7.23 -28.41
N ALA A 89 -12.80 6.68 -28.87
CA ALA A 89 -11.67 6.34 -28.00
C ALA A 89 -11.10 7.58 -27.29
N TYR A 90 -11.01 8.71 -28.01
CA TYR A 90 -10.58 9.99 -27.45
C TYR A 90 -11.57 10.50 -26.40
N ARG A 91 -12.87 10.54 -26.73
CA ARG A 91 -13.91 10.96 -25.78
C ARG A 91 -13.91 10.10 -24.53
N ASN A 92 -13.62 8.80 -24.63
CA ASN A 92 -13.68 7.87 -23.50
C ASN A 92 -12.74 8.22 -22.32
N LEU A 93 -11.66 8.95 -22.56
CA LEU A 93 -10.72 9.41 -21.52
C LEU A 93 -10.76 10.91 -21.28
N LEU A 94 -11.47 11.66 -22.13
CA LEU A 94 -11.51 13.11 -22.06
C LEU A 94 -12.29 13.56 -20.83
N ASP A 95 -11.78 14.56 -20.10
CA ASP A 95 -12.44 15.20 -18.96
C ASP A 95 -12.79 14.24 -17.82
N LEU A 96 -12.14 13.07 -17.78
CA LEU A 96 -12.22 12.12 -16.68
C LEU A 96 -11.44 12.67 -15.47
N GLU A 97 -12.03 12.63 -14.29
CA GLU A 97 -11.37 13.07 -13.06
C GLU A 97 -10.87 11.86 -12.28
N VAL A 98 -9.59 11.89 -11.89
CA VAL A 98 -8.97 10.81 -11.12
C VAL A 98 -8.41 11.37 -9.82
N GLY A 99 -8.98 10.95 -8.71
CA GLY A 99 -8.63 11.35 -7.35
C GLY A 99 -7.96 10.25 -6.54
N ALA A 100 -7.37 10.67 -5.43
CA ALA A 100 -6.81 9.78 -4.43
C ALA A 100 -7.94 9.03 -3.70
N GLY A 101 -7.97 7.70 -3.78
CA GLY A 101 -8.90 6.86 -3.02
C GLY A 101 -8.25 6.22 -1.79
N ALA A 102 -8.94 5.24 -1.23
CA ALA A 102 -8.47 4.48 -0.08
C ALA A 102 -7.19 3.69 -0.41
N VAL A 103 -6.26 3.65 0.54
CA VAL A 103 -5.02 2.90 0.41
C VAL A 103 -4.90 1.93 1.57
N SER A 104 -4.70 0.66 1.26
CA SER A 104 -4.55 -0.39 2.27
C SER A 104 -3.07 -0.66 2.51
N PRO A 105 -2.59 -0.62 3.77
CA PRO A 105 -1.26 -1.11 4.10
C PRO A 105 -1.17 -2.62 3.87
N ALA A 106 0.03 -3.12 3.61
CA ALA A 106 0.30 -4.53 3.34
C ALA A 106 1.53 -5.01 4.11
N PHE A 107 1.68 -6.32 4.27
CA PHE A 107 2.92 -6.90 4.78
C PHE A 107 3.91 -7.14 3.63
N VAL A 108 5.20 -7.23 3.95
CA VAL A 108 6.21 -7.62 2.96
C VAL A 108 5.83 -9.00 2.39
N GLY A 109 5.82 -9.12 1.07
CA GLY A 109 5.38 -10.33 0.37
C GLY A 109 3.94 -10.27 -0.14
N ASP A 110 3.10 -9.41 0.44
CA ASP A 110 1.72 -9.19 -0.03
C ASP A 110 1.64 -8.10 -1.12
N ALA A 111 0.45 -7.93 -1.70
CA ALA A 111 0.17 -6.85 -2.63
C ALA A 111 -0.48 -5.66 -1.90
N ALA A 112 0.19 -4.50 -1.91
CA ALA A 112 -0.39 -3.24 -1.49
C ALA A 112 -1.44 -2.78 -2.50
N VAL A 113 -2.61 -2.36 -2.02
CA VAL A 113 -3.73 -1.92 -2.86
C VAL A 113 -3.90 -0.41 -2.77
N PHE A 114 -3.81 0.25 -3.92
CA PHE A 114 -4.07 1.67 -4.08
C PHE A 114 -5.36 1.84 -4.89
N ALA A 115 -6.44 2.29 -4.24
CA ALA A 115 -7.66 2.64 -4.96
C ALA A 115 -7.51 4.05 -5.54
N LEU A 116 -7.69 4.16 -6.85
CA LEU A 116 -7.85 5.44 -7.54
C LEU A 116 -9.33 5.68 -7.72
N GLN A 117 -9.85 6.77 -7.18
CA GLN A 117 -11.23 7.16 -7.41
C GLN A 117 -11.32 7.80 -8.78
N VAL A 118 -12.22 7.29 -9.62
CA VAL A 118 -12.46 7.81 -10.96
C VAL A 118 -13.87 8.36 -10.98
N ASP A 119 -14.02 9.62 -11.36
CA ASP A 119 -15.30 10.30 -11.45
C ASP A 119 -15.58 10.69 -12.90
N ASN A 120 -16.73 10.25 -13.41
CA ASN A 120 -17.21 10.61 -14.72
C ASN A 120 -18.29 11.69 -14.57
N ARG A 121 -17.97 12.94 -14.88
CA ARG A 121 -18.95 14.04 -14.81
C ARG A 121 -19.80 14.23 -16.06
N ASP A 122 -19.46 13.52 -17.14
CA ASP A 122 -20.15 13.63 -18.42
C ASP A 122 -21.38 12.72 -18.47
N ASP A 123 -22.32 13.08 -19.36
CA ASP A 123 -23.55 12.34 -19.63
C ASP A 123 -23.35 11.12 -20.55
N THR A 124 -22.09 10.71 -20.76
CA THR A 124 -21.73 9.56 -21.59
C THR A 124 -20.98 8.54 -20.76
N ALA A 125 -21.33 7.25 -20.91
CA ALA A 125 -20.59 6.17 -20.28
C ALA A 125 -19.13 6.11 -20.75
N ARG A 126 -18.22 5.73 -19.84
CA ARG A 126 -16.80 5.46 -20.10
C ARG A 126 -16.55 3.97 -20.02
N ILE A 127 -16.13 3.36 -21.12
CA ILE A 127 -16.05 1.90 -21.23
C ILE A 127 -14.59 1.45 -21.30
N GLY A 128 -14.22 0.46 -20.49
CA GLY A 128 -12.88 -0.14 -20.56
C GLY A 128 -11.77 0.88 -20.32
N VAL A 129 -11.90 1.65 -19.24
CA VAL A 129 -10.82 2.49 -18.71
C VAL A 129 -9.90 1.58 -17.90
N GLU A 130 -8.65 1.47 -18.33
CA GLU A 130 -7.61 0.68 -17.67
C GLU A 130 -6.64 1.60 -16.93
N ALA A 131 -6.25 1.23 -15.70
CA ALA A 131 -5.15 1.83 -14.97
C ALA A 131 -3.97 0.85 -14.88
N ARG A 132 -2.77 1.35 -15.13
CA ARG A 132 -1.52 0.61 -15.01
C ARG A 132 -0.51 1.43 -14.23
N ALA A 133 -0.02 0.91 -13.13
CA ALA A 133 1.13 1.50 -12.45
C ALA A 133 2.39 1.19 -13.25
N ASN A 134 3.09 2.24 -13.71
CA ASN A 134 4.40 2.04 -14.33
C ASN A 134 5.35 1.68 -13.21
N ALA A 135 5.68 0.39 -13.07
CA ALA A 135 6.75 -0.04 -12.20
C ALA A 135 7.95 0.88 -12.47
N ALA A 136 8.31 1.70 -11.48
CA ALA A 136 9.51 2.50 -11.58
C ALA A 136 10.61 1.48 -11.86
N ARG A 137 11.24 1.53 -13.04
CA ARG A 137 12.44 0.74 -13.28
C ARG A 137 13.39 1.16 -12.18
N THR A 138 13.52 0.33 -11.15
CA THR A 138 14.50 0.52 -10.10
C THR A 138 15.80 0.79 -10.85
N PRO A 139 16.48 1.93 -10.63
CA PRO A 139 17.73 2.20 -11.30
C PRO A 139 18.60 0.99 -10.99
N ARG A 140 18.86 0.17 -12.02
CA ARG A 140 19.65 -1.04 -11.92
C ARG A 140 20.94 -0.60 -11.25
N ALA A 141 21.11 -0.97 -9.98
CA ALA A 141 22.31 -0.64 -9.23
C ALA A 141 23.46 -1.08 -10.14
N LYS A 142 24.28 -0.13 -10.58
CA LYS A 142 25.45 -0.46 -11.40
C LYS A 142 26.25 -1.42 -10.53
N LEU A 143 26.21 -2.71 -10.87
CA LEU A 143 27.12 -3.68 -10.29
C LEU A 143 28.52 -3.07 -10.44
N PRO A 144 29.31 -2.94 -9.37
CA PRO A 144 30.70 -2.57 -9.53
C PRO A 144 31.31 -3.59 -10.50
N ARG A 145 31.94 -3.10 -11.58
CA ARG A 145 32.74 -3.90 -12.50
C ARG A 145 33.97 -4.39 -11.74
N GLY A 146 33.78 -5.38 -10.87
CA GLY A 146 34.84 -6.13 -10.21
C GLY A 146 35.00 -7.46 -10.93
N LYS A 147 36.14 -7.60 -11.62
CA LYS A 147 36.73 -8.81 -12.22
C LYS A 147 35.88 -10.09 -12.15
N LEU A 148 35.27 -10.46 -13.28
CA LEU A 148 34.78 -11.82 -13.49
C LEU A 148 35.99 -12.76 -13.57
N SER A 149 36.09 -13.69 -12.63
CA SER A 149 36.82 -14.95 -12.83
C SER A 149 35.84 -15.97 -13.43
N PRO A 150 36.18 -16.68 -14.52
CA PRO A 150 35.25 -17.60 -15.17
C PRO A 150 35.40 -18.99 -14.54
N SER A 151 34.75 -19.25 -13.40
CA SER A 151 34.58 -20.62 -12.94
C SER A 151 33.49 -20.72 -11.88
N ALA A 152 32.29 -21.08 -12.35
CA ALA A 152 31.31 -21.95 -11.69
C ALA A 152 29.91 -21.55 -12.19
N ALA A 153 29.34 -22.38 -13.06
CA ALA A 153 27.89 -22.51 -13.08
C ALA A 153 27.45 -22.98 -11.69
N PRO A 154 26.35 -22.43 -11.18
CA PRO A 154 25.21 -23.30 -11.05
C PRO A 154 23.92 -22.67 -11.54
N SER A 155 23.13 -23.54 -12.14
CA SER A 155 21.68 -23.51 -12.22
C SER A 155 21.04 -22.76 -11.04
N ALA A 156 20.53 -21.57 -11.32
CA ALA A 156 19.44 -20.98 -10.57
C ALA A 156 18.58 -20.23 -11.59
N ILE A 157 17.60 -20.95 -12.13
CA ILE A 157 16.40 -20.33 -12.68
C ILE A 157 15.78 -19.63 -11.47
N SER A 158 16.17 -18.37 -11.27
CA SER A 158 15.50 -17.47 -10.35
C SER A 158 14.13 -17.21 -10.98
N THR A 159 13.16 -18.03 -10.59
CA THR A 159 11.75 -17.68 -10.60
C THR A 159 11.57 -16.51 -9.63
N ALA A 160 12.08 -15.33 -10.01
CA ALA A 160 11.51 -14.09 -9.56
C ALA A 160 10.09 -14.08 -10.12
N SER A 161 9.18 -14.68 -9.36
CA SER A 161 7.74 -14.56 -9.54
C SER A 161 7.42 -13.09 -9.33
N THR A 162 7.68 -12.31 -10.38
CA THR A 162 7.27 -10.93 -10.50
C THR A 162 5.77 -11.03 -10.65
N VAL A 163 5.04 -10.94 -9.53
CA VAL A 163 3.59 -10.76 -9.56
C VAL A 163 3.34 -9.64 -10.58
N PRO A 164 2.68 -9.93 -11.71
CA PRO A 164 2.45 -8.92 -12.71
C PRO A 164 1.68 -7.79 -12.03
N THR A 165 2.12 -6.54 -12.21
CA THR A 165 1.28 -5.39 -11.90
C THR A 165 0.05 -5.50 -12.80
N GLU A 166 -1.01 -6.10 -12.25
CA GLU A 166 -2.25 -6.37 -12.96
C GLU A 166 -2.91 -5.04 -13.32
N ALA A 167 -3.32 -4.90 -14.59
CA ALA A 167 -4.04 -3.71 -15.02
C ALA A 167 -5.44 -3.76 -14.40
N ALA A 168 -5.82 -2.72 -13.67
CA ALA A 168 -7.19 -2.59 -13.18
C ALA A 168 -8.05 -2.03 -14.31
N SER A 169 -9.24 -2.57 -14.54
CA SER A 169 -10.18 -2.06 -15.54
C SER A 169 -11.51 -1.69 -14.91
N LEU A 170 -12.14 -0.64 -15.44
CA LEU A 170 -13.41 -0.10 -14.96
C LEU A 170 -14.24 0.36 -16.16
N THR A 171 -15.54 0.16 -16.07
CA THR A 171 -16.55 0.82 -16.91
C THR A 171 -17.42 1.68 -15.99
N LEU A 172 -17.65 2.93 -16.37
CA LEU A 172 -18.48 3.89 -15.66
C LEU A 172 -19.67 4.27 -16.52
N ASP A 173 -20.84 4.30 -15.94
CA ASP A 173 -22.01 4.90 -16.58
C ASP A 173 -21.90 6.43 -16.60
N ALA A 174 -22.88 7.08 -17.25
CA ALA A 174 -23.01 8.53 -17.22
C ALA A 174 -23.09 9.03 -15.77
N GLN A 175 -22.36 10.10 -15.44
CA GLN A 175 -22.42 10.74 -14.11
C GLN A 175 -22.10 9.80 -12.93
N ALA A 176 -21.37 8.71 -13.16
CA ALA A 176 -21.03 7.72 -12.15
C ALA A 176 -19.57 7.84 -11.68
N SER A 177 -19.33 7.47 -10.43
CA SER A 177 -17.98 7.33 -9.87
C SER A 177 -17.67 5.86 -9.55
N GLY A 178 -16.40 5.50 -9.61
CA GLY A 178 -15.92 4.14 -9.31
C GLY A 178 -14.48 4.14 -8.83
N ALA A 179 -13.95 2.96 -8.54
CA ALA A 179 -12.59 2.80 -8.04
C ALA A 179 -11.77 1.82 -8.88
N LEU A 180 -10.58 2.25 -9.30
CA LEU A 180 -9.56 1.40 -9.93
C LEU A 180 -8.56 0.94 -8.86
N ALA A 181 -8.59 -0.34 -8.52
CA ALA A 181 -7.72 -0.92 -7.49
C ALA A 181 -6.38 -1.40 -8.09
N LEU A 182 -5.33 -0.60 -7.96
CA LEU A 182 -3.99 -0.96 -8.40
C LEU A 182 -3.26 -1.78 -7.34
N ARG A 183 -2.78 -2.96 -7.74
CA ARG A 183 -2.03 -3.88 -6.89
C ARG A 183 -0.54 -3.75 -7.16
N LEU A 184 0.24 -3.43 -6.12
CA LEU A 184 1.68 -3.30 -6.19
C LEU A 184 2.37 -4.29 -5.25
N PRO A 185 3.38 -5.04 -5.71
CA PRO A 185 4.09 -5.99 -4.87
C PRO A 185 4.87 -5.25 -3.78
N ALA A 186 4.58 -5.57 -2.52
CA ALA A 186 5.23 -4.99 -1.36
C ALA A 186 6.53 -5.75 -1.07
N THR A 187 7.61 -5.39 -1.78
CA THR A 187 8.89 -6.12 -1.73
C THR A 187 9.79 -5.75 -0.55
N ARG A 188 9.59 -4.57 0.04
CA ARG A 188 10.41 -4.06 1.15
C ARG A 188 9.52 -3.31 2.14
N ARG A 189 9.87 -3.39 3.43
CA ARG A 189 9.21 -2.62 4.49
C ARG A 189 9.45 -1.13 4.31
N GLY A 190 8.58 -0.32 4.89
CA GLY A 190 8.67 1.14 4.89
C GLY A 190 7.61 1.81 4.01
N ARG A 191 7.88 3.04 3.57
CA ARG A 191 6.93 3.80 2.75
C ARG A 191 6.98 3.33 1.30
N LEU A 192 5.87 2.78 0.82
CA LEU A 192 5.66 2.46 -0.59
C LEU A 192 4.83 3.58 -1.23
N SER A 193 5.49 4.40 -2.05
CA SER A 193 4.81 5.41 -2.86
C SER A 193 4.24 4.79 -4.14
N LEU A 194 3.04 5.21 -4.51
CA LEU A 194 2.44 4.88 -5.79
C LEU A 194 3.34 5.45 -6.90
N PRO A 195 3.90 4.61 -7.78
CA PRO A 195 4.61 5.10 -8.94
C PRO A 195 3.61 5.66 -9.96
N ARG A 196 4.11 6.34 -10.98
CA ARG A 196 3.25 6.98 -11.98
C ARG A 196 2.23 6.03 -12.59
N VAL A 197 0.97 6.42 -12.54
CA VAL A 197 -0.12 5.64 -13.14
C VAL A 197 -0.37 6.13 -14.55
N THR A 198 -0.55 5.18 -15.47
CA THR A 198 -1.04 5.44 -16.82
C THR A 198 -2.49 4.97 -16.89
N LEU A 199 -3.36 5.87 -17.29
CA LEU A 199 -4.73 5.53 -17.67
C LEU A 199 -4.75 5.32 -19.18
N GLU A 200 -5.36 4.23 -19.63
CA GLU A 200 -5.52 3.94 -21.04
C GLU A 200 -6.90 3.39 -21.37
N SER A 201 -7.31 3.55 -22.62
CA SER A 201 -8.44 2.82 -23.17
C SER A 201 -8.18 2.43 -24.61
N ARG A 202 -8.77 1.31 -24.99
CA ARG A 202 -8.73 0.74 -26.34
C ARG A 202 -10.14 0.56 -26.93
N PHE A 203 -11.15 1.04 -26.23
CA PHE A 203 -12.54 1.00 -26.70
C PHE A 203 -12.70 1.88 -27.96
N PRO A 204 -13.49 1.48 -28.97
CA PRO A 204 -14.32 0.27 -29.03
C PRO A 204 -13.64 -0.99 -29.58
N PHE A 205 -12.93 -0.89 -30.71
CA PHE A 205 -12.42 -2.08 -31.44
C PHE A 205 -10.94 -2.38 -31.23
N GLY A 206 -10.26 -1.67 -30.33
CA GLY A 206 -8.83 -1.85 -30.11
C GLY A 206 -7.93 -1.35 -31.24
N LEU A 207 -8.46 -0.57 -32.19
CA LEU A 207 -7.68 0.02 -33.29
C LEU A 207 -6.75 1.14 -32.82
N PHE A 208 -7.21 1.90 -31.81
CA PHE A 208 -6.46 3.00 -31.20
C PHE A 208 -6.29 2.75 -29.71
N ARG A 209 -5.15 3.18 -29.19
CA ARG A 209 -4.88 3.26 -27.76
C ARG A 209 -4.80 4.74 -27.39
N VAL A 210 -5.74 5.18 -26.57
CA VAL A 210 -5.72 6.52 -25.97
C VAL A 210 -5.19 6.38 -24.56
N TRP A 211 -4.25 7.21 -24.18
CA TRP A 211 -3.67 7.14 -22.84
C TRP A 211 -3.29 8.52 -22.30
N SER A 212 -3.25 8.62 -20.97
CA SER A 212 -2.80 9.80 -20.22
C SER A 212 -2.14 9.37 -18.91
N TYR A 213 -1.35 10.26 -18.31
CA TYR A 213 -0.74 10.05 -17.00
C TYR A 213 -1.61 10.64 -15.89
N ALA A 214 -1.87 9.83 -14.85
CA ALA A 214 -2.44 10.27 -13.60
C ALA A 214 -1.36 10.17 -12.52
N ASP A 215 -0.70 11.29 -12.22
CA ASP A 215 0.34 11.36 -11.18
C ASP A 215 -0.32 11.74 -9.85
N LEU A 216 -0.48 10.77 -8.95
CA LEU A 216 -1.07 10.99 -7.63
C LEU A 216 -0.02 10.66 -6.55
N PRO A 217 0.27 11.57 -5.60
CA PRO A 217 1.27 11.39 -4.56
C PRO A 217 0.73 10.50 -3.42
N LEU A 218 0.16 9.34 -3.77
CA LEU A 218 -0.31 8.36 -2.80
C LEU A 218 0.88 7.57 -2.23
N ALA A 219 0.84 7.29 -0.94
CA ALA A 219 1.81 6.42 -0.29
C ALA A 219 1.12 5.57 0.78
N THR A 220 1.63 4.36 0.95
CA THR A 220 1.20 3.43 2.00
C THR A 220 2.38 2.95 2.81
N LEU A 221 2.10 2.37 3.98
CA LEU A 221 3.10 1.69 4.78
C LEU A 221 3.08 0.20 4.50
N VAL A 222 4.28 -0.35 4.29
CA VAL A 222 4.51 -1.79 4.20
C VAL A 222 5.13 -2.25 5.52
N TYR A 223 4.40 -3.09 6.24
CA TYR A 223 4.84 -3.69 7.49
C TYR A 223 5.77 -4.88 7.20
N PRO A 224 6.73 -5.20 8.09
CA PRO A 224 7.54 -6.42 7.95
C PRO A 224 6.65 -7.67 7.91
N ALA A 225 7.05 -8.69 7.15
CA ALA A 225 6.31 -9.96 7.09
C ALA A 225 6.34 -10.64 8.47
N PRO A 226 5.19 -11.04 9.06
CA PRO A 226 5.20 -11.78 10.31
C PRO A 226 5.87 -13.14 10.14
N GLU A 227 6.66 -13.56 11.13
CA GLU A 227 7.29 -14.88 11.14
C GLU A 227 6.24 -16.00 11.18
N ALA A 228 6.36 -16.97 10.26
CA ALA A 228 5.51 -18.15 10.25
C ALA A 228 5.90 -19.11 11.39
N GLY A 229 4.95 -19.45 12.26
CA GLY A 229 5.21 -20.33 13.41
C GLY A 229 6.05 -19.66 14.51
N ALA A 230 5.88 -18.35 14.70
CA ALA A 230 6.59 -17.61 15.75
C ALA A 230 6.39 -18.25 17.14
N PRO A 231 7.40 -18.18 18.03
CA PRO A 231 7.27 -18.66 19.40
C PRO A 231 6.12 -17.93 20.13
N PRO A 232 5.50 -18.54 21.16
CA PRO A 232 4.45 -17.90 21.94
C PRO A 232 4.95 -16.60 22.58
N LEU A 233 4.01 -15.70 22.89
CA LEU A 233 4.33 -14.43 23.52
C LEU A 233 5.14 -14.64 24.80
N PRO A 234 6.17 -13.81 25.08
CA PRO A 234 7.02 -13.95 26.27
C PRO A 234 6.27 -13.90 27.61
N LEU A 235 5.04 -13.36 27.61
CA LEU A 235 4.18 -13.32 28.77
C LEU A 235 3.45 -14.65 29.00
N LEU A 236 2.96 -15.29 27.93
CA LEU A 236 2.24 -16.57 28.02
C LEU A 236 3.17 -17.73 28.40
N ALA A 237 4.43 -17.69 27.97
CA ALA A 237 5.42 -18.71 28.34
C ALA A 237 5.77 -18.72 29.85
N ARG A 238 5.51 -17.64 30.59
CA ARG A 238 5.81 -17.57 32.04
C ARG A 238 4.70 -18.17 32.93
N ALA A 239 3.54 -18.51 32.38
CA ALA A 239 2.44 -19.07 33.16
C ALA A 239 2.64 -20.56 33.48
N ASP A 240 3.38 -21.29 32.64
CA ASP A 240 3.58 -22.75 32.80
C ASP A 240 4.79 -23.13 33.68
N ASP A 241 5.70 -22.19 33.99
CA ASP A 241 6.84 -22.41 34.89
C ASP A 241 6.51 -22.14 36.38
N ALA A 242 5.23 -21.94 36.71
CA ALA A 242 4.78 -21.77 38.10
C ALA A 242 4.53 -23.12 38.79
N GLU A 243 5.59 -23.89 39.01
CA GLU A 243 5.62 -24.93 40.05
C GLU A 243 5.64 -24.25 41.44
N ASP A 244 4.51 -23.67 41.85
CA ASP A 244 4.02 -23.65 43.24
C ASP A 244 2.67 -22.90 43.31
N GLY A 245 1.59 -23.67 43.40
CA GLY A 245 0.58 -23.47 44.43
C GLY A 245 -0.27 -22.20 44.50
N THR A 246 -0.39 -21.37 43.46
CA THR A 246 -1.51 -20.40 43.39
C THR A 246 -2.15 -20.36 42.00
N LEU A 247 -3.07 -21.30 41.77
CA LEU A 247 -4.05 -21.22 40.70
C LEU A 247 -4.98 -20.02 40.95
N SER A 248 -4.67 -18.87 40.34
CA SER A 248 -5.67 -17.84 40.11
C SER A 248 -6.43 -18.21 38.85
N VAL A 249 -7.47 -19.03 39.01
CA VAL A 249 -8.48 -19.22 37.96
C VAL A 249 -9.15 -17.87 37.75
N ALA A 250 -8.85 -17.23 36.62
CA ALA A 250 -9.60 -16.07 36.15
C ALA A 250 -11.00 -16.53 35.77
N SER A 251 -11.90 -16.52 36.75
CA SER A 251 -13.34 -16.59 36.51
C SER A 251 -13.87 -15.17 36.35
N ASP A 252 -14.72 -15.00 35.35
CA ASP A 252 -15.36 -13.79 34.80
C ASP A 252 -16.23 -12.98 35.81
N ASP A 253 -16.03 -13.15 37.12
CA ASP A 253 -16.96 -12.70 38.16
C ASP A 253 -16.29 -11.93 39.30
N GLY A 254 -15.25 -11.15 38.98
CA GLY A 254 -14.75 -10.06 39.84
C GLY A 254 -14.54 -10.45 41.32
N ILE A 255 -13.94 -11.61 41.58
CA ILE A 255 -13.69 -12.07 42.95
C ILE A 255 -12.49 -11.30 43.50
N ASP A 256 -12.77 -10.16 44.13
CA ASP A 256 -11.83 -9.45 44.99
C ASP A 256 -11.17 -10.44 45.95
N GLN A 257 -9.83 -10.51 45.99
CA GLN A 257 -9.15 -11.26 47.05
C GLN A 257 -9.59 -10.68 48.40
N LEU A 258 -10.20 -11.51 49.25
CA LEU A 258 -10.57 -11.10 50.60
C LEU A 258 -9.37 -11.32 51.52
N ARG A 259 -8.87 -10.23 52.10
CA ARG A 259 -7.80 -10.26 53.11
C ARG A 259 -8.36 -9.79 54.46
N ARG A 260 -7.80 -10.30 55.58
CA ARG A 260 -8.11 -9.74 56.91
C ARG A 260 -7.78 -8.25 56.95
N TYR A 261 -8.74 -7.46 57.41
CA TYR A 261 -8.61 -6.02 57.61
C TYR A 261 -7.37 -5.71 58.45
N ARG A 262 -6.52 -4.80 57.96
CA ARG A 262 -5.44 -4.21 58.77
C ARG A 262 -5.82 -2.77 59.12
N THR A 263 -5.46 -2.36 60.33
CA THR A 263 -5.63 -0.98 60.78
C THR A 263 -4.94 -0.04 59.80
N GLY A 264 -5.71 0.77 59.08
CA GLY A 264 -5.24 1.64 57.99
C GLY A 264 -5.93 1.38 56.64
N ASP A 265 -6.62 0.26 56.46
CA ASP A 265 -7.43 0.01 55.28
C ASP A 265 -8.68 0.91 55.27
N PRO A 266 -9.04 1.54 54.15
CA PRO A 266 -10.18 2.44 54.12
C PRO A 266 -11.51 1.68 54.25
N LEU A 267 -12.42 2.22 55.05
CA LEU A 267 -13.70 1.59 55.45
C LEU A 267 -14.57 1.15 54.27
N HIS A 268 -14.48 1.84 53.12
CA HIS A 268 -15.25 1.51 51.91
C HIS A 268 -14.82 0.19 51.25
N ARG A 269 -13.64 -0.35 51.59
CA ARG A 269 -13.17 -1.66 51.11
C ARG A 269 -13.61 -2.81 51.99
N ILE A 270 -14.28 -2.57 53.12
CA ILE A 270 -14.72 -3.64 54.00
C ILE A 270 -15.81 -4.48 53.31
N ALA A 271 -15.54 -5.77 53.16
CA ALA A 271 -16.51 -6.74 52.68
C ALA A 271 -17.51 -7.05 53.80
N TRP A 272 -18.45 -6.15 54.07
CA TRP A 272 -19.40 -6.25 55.18
C TRP A 272 -20.15 -7.58 55.21
N LYS A 273 -20.60 -8.08 54.05
CA LYS A 273 -21.32 -9.36 53.92
C LYS A 273 -20.46 -10.56 54.34
N HIS A 274 -19.16 -10.53 54.06
CA HIS A 274 -18.23 -11.59 54.44
C HIS A 274 -17.75 -11.45 55.89
N SER A 275 -17.59 -10.19 56.34
CA SER A 275 -17.18 -9.86 57.70
C SER A 275 -18.23 -10.24 58.73
N ALA A 276 -19.52 -10.02 58.41
CA ALA A 276 -20.64 -10.40 59.26
C ALA A 276 -20.79 -11.92 59.42
N ARG A 277 -20.48 -12.70 58.36
CA ARG A 277 -20.62 -14.16 58.39
C ARG A 277 -19.46 -14.86 59.12
N THR A 278 -18.27 -14.30 59.05
CA THR A 278 -17.05 -14.90 59.65
C THR A 278 -16.70 -14.31 61.02
N GLY A 279 -17.39 -13.26 61.46
CA GLY A 279 -17.12 -12.55 62.72
C GLY A 279 -15.76 -11.84 62.73
N ARG A 280 -15.11 -11.70 61.56
CA ARG A 280 -13.79 -11.08 61.40
C ARG A 280 -13.85 -10.08 60.27
N TRP A 281 -13.28 -8.90 60.50
CA TRP A 281 -13.20 -7.84 59.49
C TRP A 281 -12.39 -8.30 58.26
N MET A 282 -13.04 -8.32 57.11
CA MET A 282 -12.45 -8.64 55.81
C MET A 282 -12.45 -7.39 54.94
N SER A 283 -11.30 -7.06 54.36
CA SER A 283 -11.12 -6.01 53.36
C SER A 283 -11.04 -6.64 51.97
N ARG A 284 -11.76 -6.07 51.00
CA ARG A 284 -11.64 -6.33 49.57
C ARG A 284 -10.34 -5.70 49.11
N THR A 285 -9.33 -6.53 48.87
CA THR A 285 -8.17 -6.10 48.08
C THR A 285 -8.56 -6.20 46.63
N GLY A 286 -9.20 -5.14 46.13
CA GLY A 286 -9.32 -4.89 44.69
C GLY A 286 -7.95 -4.51 44.15
N GLN A 287 -7.06 -5.49 44.01
CA GLN A 287 -6.09 -5.40 42.94
C GLN A 287 -6.90 -5.69 41.69
N THR A 288 -7.29 -4.66 40.95
CA THR A 288 -7.55 -4.86 39.53
C THR A 288 -6.31 -5.59 39.02
N PRO A 289 -6.43 -6.82 38.49
CA PRO A 289 -5.32 -7.44 37.81
C PRO A 289 -4.97 -6.48 36.69
N ARG A 290 -3.92 -5.68 36.89
CA ARG A 290 -3.33 -4.92 35.83
C ARG A 290 -2.58 -5.99 35.08
N ASP A 291 -3.17 -6.47 33.98
CA ASP A 291 -2.54 -7.50 33.17
C ASP A 291 -1.08 -7.08 32.97
N PRO A 292 -0.12 -7.95 33.30
CA PRO A 292 1.28 -7.59 33.24
C PRO A 292 1.60 -7.14 31.83
N ALA A 293 1.87 -5.85 31.67
CA ALA A 293 2.19 -5.24 30.39
C ALA A 293 3.28 -6.07 29.69
N CYS A 294 2.94 -6.66 28.55
CA CYS A 294 3.86 -7.50 27.81
C CYS A 294 4.83 -6.61 27.04
N TRP A 295 6.10 -6.57 27.46
CA TRP A 295 7.12 -5.83 26.72
C TRP A 295 7.74 -6.70 25.62
N LEU A 296 7.64 -6.23 24.38
CA LEU A 296 8.33 -6.79 23.23
C LEU A 296 9.64 -6.03 23.03
N ASP A 297 10.75 -6.62 23.50
CA ASP A 297 12.07 -5.96 23.48
C ASP A 297 12.98 -6.52 22.39
N TRP A 298 13.55 -5.62 21.59
CA TRP A 298 14.56 -5.92 20.59
C TRP A 298 15.78 -6.67 21.13
N HIS A 299 16.24 -6.31 22.33
CA HIS A 299 17.44 -6.87 22.95
C HIS A 299 17.19 -8.21 23.65
N ALA A 300 15.92 -8.55 23.92
CA ALA A 300 15.55 -9.84 24.49
C ALA A 300 15.50 -10.97 23.44
N LEU A 301 15.61 -10.63 22.14
CA LEU A 301 15.60 -11.59 21.05
C LEU A 301 16.96 -12.30 20.90
N PRO A 302 16.99 -13.61 20.56
CA PRO A 302 18.21 -14.39 20.40
C PRO A 302 19.24 -13.75 19.44
N ASP A 303 20.52 -13.84 19.80
CA ASP A 303 21.63 -13.23 19.05
C ASP A 303 21.91 -13.83 17.68
N GLY A 304 21.36 -15.01 17.38
CA GLY A 304 21.47 -15.65 16.06
C GLY A 304 20.50 -15.11 14.99
N LEU A 305 19.57 -14.22 15.34
CA LEU A 305 18.61 -13.64 14.39
C LEU A 305 19.17 -12.40 13.70
N ASP A 306 19.04 -12.35 12.38
CA ASP A 306 19.31 -11.14 11.61
C ASP A 306 18.27 -10.04 11.92
N THR A 307 18.58 -8.82 11.48
CA THR A 307 17.74 -7.65 11.75
C THR A 307 16.31 -7.81 11.21
N GLU A 308 16.13 -8.40 10.03
CA GLU A 308 14.80 -8.63 9.47
C GLU A 308 14.02 -9.69 10.23
N ALA A 309 14.64 -10.83 10.60
CA ALA A 309 13.94 -11.85 11.37
C ALA A 309 13.53 -11.36 12.76
N ARG A 310 14.34 -10.50 13.40
CA ARG A 310 13.93 -9.82 14.65
C ARG A 310 12.68 -8.97 14.45
N LEU A 311 12.62 -8.16 13.38
CA LEU A 311 11.43 -7.36 13.06
C LEU A 311 10.21 -8.23 12.71
N SER A 312 10.41 -9.32 11.96
CA SER A 312 9.36 -10.28 11.63
C SER A 312 8.78 -10.96 12.86
N ARG A 313 9.62 -11.32 13.83
CA ARG A 313 9.18 -11.90 15.11
C ARG A 313 8.40 -10.90 15.96
N LEU A 314 8.93 -9.68 16.11
CA LEU A 314 8.23 -8.59 16.81
C LEU A 314 6.88 -8.29 16.15
N CYS A 315 6.82 -8.29 14.82
CA CYS A 315 5.58 -8.12 14.08
C CYS A 315 4.59 -9.25 14.36
N ALA A 316 5.05 -10.51 14.34
CA ALA A 316 4.20 -11.65 14.66
C ALA A 316 3.64 -11.56 16.09
N TRP A 317 4.46 -11.15 17.06
CA TRP A 317 4.02 -10.94 18.44
C TRP A 317 3.02 -9.79 18.60
N VAL A 318 3.22 -8.66 17.93
CA VAL A 318 2.26 -7.54 17.92
C VAL A 318 0.91 -7.98 17.33
N LEU A 319 0.91 -8.83 16.29
CA LEU A 319 -0.32 -9.37 15.72
C LEU A 319 -0.97 -10.43 16.60
N ALA A 320 -0.18 -11.31 17.22
CA ALA A 320 -0.67 -12.36 18.12
C ALA A 320 -1.30 -11.83 19.40
N ALA A 321 -0.84 -10.67 19.89
CA ALA A 321 -1.43 -10.01 21.05
C ALA A 321 -2.87 -9.49 20.82
N GLY A 322 -3.27 -9.29 19.56
CA GLY A 322 -4.61 -8.83 19.23
C GLY A 322 -4.88 -7.38 19.65
N ASP A 323 -6.13 -7.09 20.05
CA ASP A 323 -6.57 -5.77 20.52
C ASP A 323 -6.77 -5.72 22.05
N ASP A 324 -6.71 -6.86 22.73
CA ASP A 324 -7.10 -7.01 24.13
C ASP A 324 -5.91 -6.97 25.10
N LEU A 325 -4.72 -7.37 24.65
CA LEU A 325 -3.53 -7.43 25.50
C LEU A 325 -2.77 -6.09 25.51
N ASP A 326 -2.40 -5.62 26.70
CA ASP A 326 -1.51 -4.47 26.88
C ASP A 326 -0.07 -4.83 26.49
N VAL A 327 0.40 -4.27 25.38
CA VAL A 327 1.74 -4.56 24.83
C VAL A 327 2.56 -3.29 24.72
N GLY A 328 3.79 -3.30 25.21
CA GLY A 328 4.80 -2.27 24.97
C GLY A 328 5.82 -2.73 23.92
N LEU A 329 6.33 -1.80 23.10
CA LEU A 329 7.34 -2.11 22.07
C LEU A 329 8.62 -1.33 22.33
N ARG A 330 9.76 -2.03 22.42
CA ARG A 330 11.10 -1.44 22.54
C ARG A 330 11.95 -1.82 21.35
N LEU A 331 12.26 -0.83 20.52
CA LEU A 331 13.21 -0.90 19.43
C LEU A 331 14.42 -0.01 19.77
N PRO A 332 15.59 -0.21 19.12
CA PRO A 332 16.70 0.72 19.26
C PRO A 332 16.24 2.13 18.85
N ALA A 333 16.39 3.10 19.76
CA ALA A 333 15.96 4.50 19.61
C ALA A 333 14.45 4.79 19.55
N VAL A 334 13.57 3.79 19.68
CA VAL A 334 12.10 3.99 19.71
C VAL A 334 11.49 3.14 20.82
N GLU A 335 10.85 3.79 21.80
CA GLU A 335 10.09 3.13 22.85
C GLU A 335 8.63 3.58 22.78
N ILE A 336 7.73 2.61 22.69
CA ILE A 336 6.28 2.83 22.73
C ILE A 336 5.77 2.20 24.03
N PRO A 337 5.17 3.00 24.95
CA PRO A 337 4.68 2.50 26.22
C PRO A 337 3.55 1.48 26.03
N PRO A 338 3.25 0.63 27.03
CA PRO A 338 2.20 -0.36 26.91
C PRO A 338 0.83 0.28 26.68
N GLY A 339 0.10 -0.30 25.74
CA GLY A 339 -1.28 0.04 25.44
C GLY A 339 -1.94 -1.09 24.66
N HIS A 340 -3.23 -0.92 24.39
CA HIS A 340 -4.06 -1.91 23.72
C HIS A 340 -4.94 -1.28 22.63
N GLY A 341 -5.61 -2.12 21.84
CA GLY A 341 -6.51 -1.71 20.78
C GLY A 341 -5.86 -1.39 19.43
N ALA A 342 -6.71 -1.19 18.42
CA ALA A 342 -6.31 -1.16 17.02
C ALA A 342 -5.38 0.02 16.67
N ALA A 343 -5.56 1.17 17.33
CA ALA A 343 -4.71 2.34 17.14
C ALA A 343 -3.28 2.09 17.66
N HIS A 344 -3.16 1.43 18.81
CA HIS A 344 -1.87 1.08 19.41
C HIS A 344 -1.13 0.03 18.59
N ARG A 345 -1.83 -1.03 18.19
CA ARG A 345 -1.30 -2.05 17.26
C ARG A 345 -0.77 -1.40 15.98
N ARG A 346 -1.53 -0.46 15.40
CA ARG A 346 -1.09 0.29 14.23
C ARG A 346 0.19 1.07 14.51
N ALA A 347 0.26 1.84 15.61
CA ALA A 347 1.45 2.60 15.98
C ALA A 347 2.71 1.72 16.12
N CYS A 348 2.56 0.53 16.69
CA CYS A 348 3.63 -0.47 16.80
C CYS A 348 4.08 -0.99 15.42
N LEU A 349 3.13 -1.37 14.55
CA LEU A 349 3.44 -1.82 13.20
C LEU A 349 4.10 -0.72 12.35
N GLU A 350 3.65 0.53 12.50
CA GLU A 350 4.26 1.70 11.84
C GLU A 350 5.70 1.93 12.31
N ALA A 351 5.99 1.71 13.61
CA ALA A 351 7.35 1.78 14.13
C ALA A 351 8.25 0.70 13.53
N LEU A 352 7.76 -0.54 13.44
CA LEU A 352 8.48 -1.65 12.82
C LEU A 352 8.73 -1.41 11.32
N ALA A 353 7.76 -0.83 10.60
CA ALA A 353 7.89 -0.52 9.17
C ALA A 353 8.93 0.58 8.89
N LEU A 354 8.98 1.61 9.73
CA LEU A 354 9.82 2.81 9.50
C LEU A 354 11.21 2.70 10.13
N TRP A 355 11.51 1.68 10.92
CA TRP A 355 12.82 1.54 11.57
C TRP A 355 13.90 1.03 10.59
N PRO A 356 15.11 1.63 10.57
CA PRO A 356 15.66 2.66 11.48
C PRO A 356 15.46 4.13 11.03
N GLU A 357 14.73 4.36 9.95
CA GLU A 357 14.57 5.69 9.32
C GLU A 357 13.63 6.64 10.09
N ARG A 358 12.98 6.18 11.16
CA ARG A 358 12.13 7.02 12.01
C ARG A 358 13.01 7.97 12.86
N PRO A 359 12.97 9.30 12.64
CA PRO A 359 13.64 10.22 13.55
C PRO A 359 12.98 10.12 14.94
N ALA A 360 13.80 10.05 15.99
CA ALA A 360 13.33 10.15 17.37
C ALA A 360 12.57 11.47 17.52
N SER A 361 11.30 11.38 17.92
CA SER A 361 10.41 12.53 18.13
C SER A 361 10.65 13.20 19.47
#